data_AF-A0A9W7KUU0-F1
#
_entry.id   AF-A0A9W7KUU0-F1
#
_cell.length_a   1.000
_cell.length_b   1.000
_cell.length_c   1.000
_cell.angle_alpha   90.00
_cell.angle_beta   90.00
_cell.angle_gamma   90.00
#
_symmetry.space_group_name_H-M   'P 1'
#
loop_
_entity.id
_entity.type
_entity.pdbx_description
1 polymer ?
#
loop_
_entity_poly.entity_id
_entity_poly.type
_entity_poly.pdbx_seq_one_letter_code
_entity_poly.pdbx_strand_id
1 'polypeptide(L)'
;MKDTKISPTGNSHEEELAAKDLRIVYLEKVNKQLEEQLRFLANNSTKEKGTDGLEVEAALYMPTLSTLSTESAASPNLRTKEMAISSIPLVGDNNILLMFFCEVMKPRPLLVSLPKCDKSADIITPSDCITLAKAFDYLSKKSTSDKNAINHFLKHYPAMKTLAERNPLLQNLLLLTSVKLAKGRRNYGAFRFIFGASLSSFDTITDIYMIQTYWASGETGFATATIITLLVNLTFQLLIVYMQNRKQTIGRILTEIMYVLTFCKPGVATYRVVMGAEQKVGALLNPKTEMLLVKNSELLAEAIPGAIIQTYAILAGSNQSNAAIFSLIVSVFTAAFTSAGLSFDSDLSKNQRVNNPRFYGYVPSAVKGKVITFVLIFCMATWQLTSKALACALCAIESSNTLVLYLIGDLGLLLLYKVIRRDFRYGAMPVRGMLGLFVAVVFRFGAKTVADFSAVLQARHPYELGGSYFAFTLLSTPAVCFYFGSKYLEYVESDAGRARNLTMVLDSEQVYGLIGGLVGLQALTLICFLRSIESGYSKTFWSPMSGNEHCISRYTNNDDDEDKLDILTHNKHKWERIEEEVLDWVNEKIPEWNEEQPEWWDARRKANIPDWAVRGEVLLKSIRSSEVESI
;
A
#
# COMPACT_ATOMS: atom_id res chain seq x y z
N MET A 1 54.12 -12.52 -53.18
CA MET A 1 52.81 -12.29 -53.82
C MET A 1 51.76 -12.15 -52.71
N LYS A 2 51.14 -10.95 -52.61
CA LYS A 2 49.83 -10.58 -52.00
C LYS A 2 49.56 -10.98 -50.53
N ASP A 3 49.04 -10.15 -49.62
CA ASP A 3 48.57 -8.76 -49.65
C ASP A 3 48.46 -8.20 -48.20
N THR A 4 49.05 -7.02 -47.99
CA THR A 4 48.63 -5.78 -47.27
C THR A 4 47.93 -5.71 -45.88
N LYS A 5 48.61 -4.93 -44.99
CA LYS A 5 48.19 -3.81 -44.07
C LYS A 5 47.29 -4.11 -42.85
N ILE A 6 47.54 -3.55 -41.65
CA ILE A 6 47.41 -2.13 -41.24
C ILE A 6 48.27 -1.82 -39.97
N SER A 7 48.81 -0.60 -39.87
CA SER A 7 49.52 -0.04 -38.69
C SER A 7 48.58 0.51 -37.61
N PRO A 8 49.12 0.84 -36.42
CA PRO A 8 48.79 2.14 -35.84
C PRO A 8 50.05 2.90 -35.40
N THR A 9 50.23 4.08 -35.97
CA THR A 9 51.00 5.20 -35.41
C THR A 9 50.02 6.27 -34.98
N GLY A 10 50.12 6.76 -33.73
CA GLY A 10 49.46 7.99 -33.29
C GLY A 10 49.27 8.11 -31.77
N ASN A 11 50.02 9.02 -31.15
CA ASN A 11 49.86 9.63 -29.82
C ASN A 11 50.26 8.87 -28.54
N SER A 12 51.59 8.74 -28.41
CA SER A 12 52.38 8.60 -27.18
C SER A 12 52.76 9.95 -26.53
N HIS A 13 51.94 10.99 -26.67
CA HIS A 13 52.32 12.36 -26.28
C HIS A 13 51.22 13.03 -25.43
N GLU A 14 50.61 12.33 -24.45
CA GLU A 14 49.88 12.91 -23.29
C GLU A 14 49.26 11.86 -22.32
N GLU A 15 49.43 10.55 -22.54
CA GLU A 15 49.12 9.52 -21.51
C GLU A 15 49.95 9.65 -20.22
N GLU A 16 51.07 10.37 -20.23
CA GLU A 16 51.86 10.73 -19.04
C GLU A 16 51.52 12.10 -18.47
N LEU A 17 50.76 12.91 -19.21
CA LEU A 17 50.53 14.37 -19.14
C LEU A 17 49.51 14.99 -18.16
N ALA A 18 48.42 14.32 -17.79
CA ALA A 18 47.48 14.78 -16.75
C ALA A 18 46.81 13.58 -16.08
N ALA A 19 47.68 12.61 -15.76
CA ALA A 19 47.47 11.72 -14.65
C ALA A 19 47.20 12.60 -13.44
N LYS A 20 45.90 12.72 -13.26
CA LYS A 20 45.36 12.18 -12.05
C LYS A 20 45.85 12.97 -10.82
N ASP A 21 45.87 14.30 -10.77
CA ASP A 21 44.84 15.33 -10.99
C ASP A 21 43.41 14.92 -10.59
N LEU A 22 42.97 13.77 -11.07
CA LEU A 22 42.15 12.76 -10.38
C LEU A 22 42.40 12.58 -8.87
N ARG A 23 43.52 12.95 -8.24
CA ARG A 23 43.64 12.75 -6.77
C ARG A 23 43.35 14.01 -5.98
N ILE A 24 43.78 15.16 -6.50
CA ILE A 24 43.67 16.45 -5.83
C ILE A 24 42.25 17.02 -6.01
N VAL A 25 41.65 16.97 -7.19
CA VAL A 25 40.24 17.43 -7.42
C VAL A 25 39.22 16.53 -6.70
N TYR A 26 39.57 15.25 -6.54
CA TYR A 26 38.77 14.27 -5.83
C TYR A 26 38.92 14.39 -4.30
N LEU A 27 40.08 14.80 -3.76
CA LEU A 27 40.31 15.01 -2.32
C LEU A 27 39.90 16.41 -1.84
N GLU A 28 40.01 17.46 -2.67
CA GLU A 28 39.54 18.81 -2.33
C GLU A 28 38.01 18.92 -2.33
N LYS A 29 37.30 18.23 -3.23
CA LYS A 29 35.83 18.17 -3.22
C LYS A 29 35.27 17.34 -2.05
N VAL A 30 36.07 16.39 -1.56
CA VAL A 30 35.84 15.58 -0.35
C VAL A 30 36.16 16.39 0.94
N ASN A 31 37.17 17.27 0.94
CA ASN A 31 37.43 18.24 2.03
C ASN A 31 36.31 19.29 2.16
N LYS A 32 35.62 19.65 1.06
CA LYS A 32 34.43 20.52 1.10
C LYS A 32 33.15 19.79 1.53
N GLN A 33 33.09 18.46 1.35
CA GLN A 33 31.99 17.59 1.80
C GLN A 33 31.93 17.42 3.34
N LEU A 34 33.01 17.70 4.09
CA LEU A 34 33.08 17.39 5.53
C LEU A 34 33.00 18.64 6.43
N GLU A 35 33.53 19.78 5.98
CA GLU A 35 33.51 21.04 6.74
C GLU A 35 32.13 21.73 6.78
N GLU A 36 31.29 21.58 5.74
CA GLU A 36 29.90 22.09 5.73
C GLU A 36 28.93 21.19 6.52
N GLN A 37 29.21 19.88 6.64
CA GLN A 37 28.34 18.93 7.36
C GLN A 37 28.33 19.10 8.89
N LEU A 38 29.39 19.60 9.52
CA LEU A 38 29.52 19.55 10.98
C LEU A 38 29.51 20.94 11.63
N ARG A 39 29.93 21.99 10.90
CA ARG A 39 30.03 23.36 11.45
C ARG A 39 28.68 24.07 11.66
N PHE A 40 27.58 23.72 10.97
CA PHE A 40 26.28 24.36 11.24
C PHE A 40 25.45 23.68 12.35
N LEU A 41 25.59 22.37 12.57
CA LEU A 41 24.89 21.68 13.68
C LEU A 41 25.68 21.71 14.99
N ALA A 42 26.99 21.99 14.92
CA ALA A 42 27.81 22.52 16.02
C ALA A 42 27.23 23.82 16.62
N ASN A 43 26.25 24.45 15.97
CA ASN A 43 25.88 25.80 16.33
C ASN A 43 24.62 25.98 17.16
N ASN A 44 23.86 24.97 17.65
CA ASN A 44 22.87 25.25 18.73
C ASN A 44 22.29 24.08 19.55
N SER A 45 23.09 23.05 19.86
CA SER A 45 22.88 22.22 21.06
C SER A 45 23.06 23.01 22.40
N THR A 46 22.78 24.31 22.42
CA THR A 46 23.18 25.31 23.43
C THR A 46 22.10 26.35 23.74
N LYS A 47 20.81 25.97 23.69
CA LYS A 47 19.78 26.62 24.54
C LYS A 47 18.99 25.55 25.27
N GLU A 48 19.54 25.18 26.41
CA GLU A 48 18.84 24.52 27.52
C GLU A 48 17.47 25.16 27.78
N LYS A 49 16.51 24.32 28.21
CA LYS A 49 15.15 24.61 28.70
C LYS A 49 14.03 24.74 27.64
N GLY A 50 13.11 23.76 27.71
CA GLY A 50 11.66 23.99 27.66
C GLY A 50 10.99 24.22 26.31
N THR A 51 10.06 23.30 25.99
CA THR A 51 8.77 23.48 25.29
C THR A 51 8.68 24.25 23.96
N ASP A 52 8.12 23.51 22.98
CA ASP A 52 7.27 23.92 21.87
C ASP A 52 7.87 24.36 20.51
N GLY A 53 7.32 23.74 19.46
CA GLY A 53 7.09 24.39 18.16
C GLY A 53 8.17 24.26 17.08
N LEU A 54 7.80 23.62 15.97
CA LEU A 54 8.29 23.96 14.63
C LEU A 54 8.27 25.49 14.45
N GLU A 55 9.31 26.09 13.87
CA GLU A 55 9.11 27.32 13.08
C GLU A 55 10.25 27.59 12.09
N VAL A 56 9.87 27.76 10.81
CA VAL A 56 10.57 28.42 9.68
C VAL A 56 11.74 27.62 9.04
N GLU A 57 11.64 26.98 7.87
CA GLU A 57 11.09 27.41 6.57
C GLU A 57 11.63 28.76 6.06
N ALA A 58 12.95 28.93 6.06
CA ALA A 58 13.66 29.98 5.31
C ALA A 58 15.14 29.55 5.18
N ALA A 59 15.85 29.58 4.07
CA ALA A 59 15.60 30.13 2.74
C ALA A 59 16.40 29.25 1.75
N LEU A 60 15.82 28.74 0.67
CA LEU A 60 15.58 29.44 -0.60
C LEU A 60 16.90 29.86 -1.30
N TYR A 61 17.11 29.29 -2.50
CA TYR A 61 17.94 29.75 -3.63
C TYR A 61 19.43 29.30 -3.78
N MET A 62 19.66 28.53 -4.86
CA MET A 62 20.92 28.20 -5.60
C MET A 62 21.62 29.47 -6.21
N PRO A 63 22.66 29.44 -7.10
CA PRO A 63 23.69 28.44 -7.56
C PRO A 63 25.16 29.03 -7.49
N THR A 64 26.29 28.40 -7.91
CA THR A 64 26.89 28.42 -9.29
C THR A 64 28.29 27.75 -9.32
N LEU A 65 28.67 27.20 -10.49
CA LEU A 65 29.96 26.58 -10.89
C LEU A 65 31.03 27.59 -11.37
N SER A 66 32.30 27.37 -11.02
CA SER A 66 33.55 27.75 -11.74
C SER A 66 34.72 27.41 -10.79
N THR A 67 35.88 26.86 -11.12
CA THR A 67 36.68 26.73 -12.36
C THR A 67 37.77 25.68 -12.07
N LEU A 68 38.07 24.84 -13.04
CA LEU A 68 39.23 23.94 -13.07
C LEU A 68 40.39 24.65 -13.79
N SER A 69 41.58 24.63 -13.19
CA SER A 69 42.90 24.49 -13.85
C SER A 69 43.92 24.33 -12.72
N THR A 70 44.99 23.54 -12.78
CA THR A 70 45.91 23.25 -13.89
C THR A 70 46.86 22.11 -13.48
N GLU A 71 47.29 21.33 -14.49
CA GLU A 71 48.59 20.62 -14.62
C GLU A 71 48.92 19.47 -13.64
N SER A 72 49.61 18.37 -13.97
CA SER A 72 50.17 17.73 -15.17
C SER A 72 51.17 16.64 -14.66
N ALA A 73 51.50 15.60 -15.42
CA ALA A 73 51.87 14.27 -14.88
C ALA A 73 53.24 13.63 -15.28
N ALA A 74 53.49 12.34 -14.94
CA ALA A 74 54.27 11.32 -15.72
C ALA A 74 54.57 9.96 -14.98
N SER A 75 54.10 8.81 -15.52
CA SER A 75 54.88 7.59 -15.91
C SER A 75 54.21 6.20 -15.75
N PRO A 76 54.32 5.28 -16.74
CA PRO A 76 53.27 4.30 -17.02
C PRO A 76 53.64 2.86 -16.61
N ASN A 77 52.77 2.27 -15.79
CA ASN A 77 52.41 0.85 -15.84
C ASN A 77 51.13 0.68 -14.99
N LEU A 78 49.97 0.96 -15.60
CA LEU A 78 48.69 1.10 -14.90
C LEU A 78 48.01 -0.25 -14.59
N ARG A 79 48.27 -1.30 -15.36
CA ARG A 79 47.58 -2.59 -15.18
C ARG A 79 48.04 -3.38 -13.95
N THR A 80 49.30 -3.25 -13.56
CA THR A 80 49.82 -3.81 -12.30
C THR A 80 49.40 -2.99 -11.07
N LYS A 81 49.14 -1.68 -11.22
CA LYS A 81 48.71 -0.81 -10.11
C LYS A 81 47.23 -0.93 -9.74
N GLU A 82 46.30 -1.19 -10.68
CA GLU A 82 44.88 -1.37 -10.32
C GLU A 82 44.62 -2.69 -9.57
N MET A 83 45.36 -3.76 -9.92
CA MET A 83 45.38 -4.99 -9.13
C MET A 83 46.14 -4.83 -7.80
N ALA A 84 47.18 -3.98 -7.74
CA ALA A 84 47.91 -3.71 -6.50
C ALA A 84 47.16 -2.78 -5.54
N ILE A 85 46.37 -1.79 -6.01
CA ILE A 85 45.64 -0.81 -5.17
C ILE A 85 44.36 -1.41 -4.57
N SER A 86 43.69 -2.32 -5.29
CA SER A 86 42.51 -3.05 -4.79
C SER A 86 42.84 -4.08 -3.70
N SER A 87 44.13 -4.40 -3.52
CA SER A 87 44.66 -5.33 -2.53
C SER A 87 45.39 -4.66 -1.35
N ILE A 88 45.43 -3.32 -1.30
CA ILE A 88 46.04 -2.59 -0.16
C ILE A 88 45.02 -2.49 0.98
N PRO A 89 45.34 -2.97 2.19
CA PRO A 89 44.49 -2.75 3.36
C PRO A 89 44.40 -1.25 3.67
N LEU A 90 43.17 -0.77 3.92
CA LEU A 90 42.95 0.61 4.35
C LEU A 90 43.46 0.75 5.78
N VAL A 91 44.55 1.49 5.97
CA VAL A 91 45.06 1.78 7.31
C VAL A 91 44.31 2.99 7.87
N GLY A 92 43.54 2.76 8.93
CA GLY A 92 42.83 3.78 9.71
C GLY A 92 41.30 3.76 9.54
N ASP A 93 40.58 3.67 10.66
CA ASP A 93 39.12 3.60 10.73
C ASP A 93 38.41 4.72 9.94
N ASN A 94 38.95 5.94 9.96
CA ASN A 94 38.36 7.09 9.26
C ASN A 94 38.34 6.94 7.73
N ASN A 95 39.36 6.31 7.14
CA ASN A 95 39.43 6.10 5.69
C ASN A 95 38.43 5.03 5.23
N ILE A 96 38.24 3.98 6.05
CA ILE A 96 37.26 2.93 5.82
C ILE A 96 35.84 3.51 5.90
N LEU A 97 35.56 4.31 6.94
CA LEU A 97 34.27 4.94 7.14
C LEU A 97 33.93 5.95 6.04
N LEU A 98 34.89 6.79 5.64
CA LEU A 98 34.70 7.75 4.56
C LEU A 98 34.35 7.07 3.24
N MET A 99 35.07 6.01 2.86
CA MET A 99 34.75 5.26 1.65
C MET A 99 33.42 4.52 1.75
N PHE A 100 33.12 3.92 2.90
CA PHE A 100 31.81 3.30 3.14
C PHE A 100 30.68 4.31 2.94
N PHE A 101 30.73 5.49 3.57
CA PHE A 101 29.68 6.51 3.44
C PHE A 101 29.61 7.09 2.02
N CYS A 102 30.75 7.34 1.37
CA CYS A 102 30.79 7.75 -0.04
C CYS A 102 30.12 6.72 -0.96
N GLU A 103 30.32 5.42 -0.71
CA GLU A 103 29.69 4.35 -1.48
C GLU A 103 28.20 4.22 -1.17
N VAL A 104 27.78 4.35 0.10
CA VAL A 104 26.36 4.31 0.51
C VAL A 104 25.56 5.45 -0.14
N MET A 105 26.16 6.62 -0.32
CA MET A 105 25.52 7.79 -0.91
C MET A 105 25.33 7.70 -2.44
N LYS A 106 25.89 6.67 -3.11
CA LYS A 106 25.69 6.47 -4.55
C LYS A 106 24.32 5.84 -4.83
N PRO A 107 23.55 6.33 -5.82
CA PRO A 107 22.27 5.72 -6.21
C PRO A 107 22.46 4.32 -6.79
N ARG A 108 21.69 3.33 -6.31
CA ARG A 108 21.82 1.91 -6.72
C ARG A 108 20.47 1.18 -6.83
N PRO A 109 20.36 0.20 -7.77
CA PRO A 109 19.21 -0.71 -7.84
C PRO A 109 19.17 -1.65 -6.63
N LEU A 110 17.97 -2.16 -6.32
CA LEU A 110 17.72 -3.02 -5.16
C LEU A 110 18.31 -4.42 -5.39
N LEU A 111 19.09 -4.91 -4.43
CA LEU A 111 19.72 -6.23 -4.50
C LEU A 111 18.72 -7.35 -4.15
N VAL A 112 18.88 -8.51 -4.81
CA VAL A 112 18.03 -9.70 -4.64
C VAL A 112 18.41 -10.48 -3.37
N SER A 113 19.70 -10.49 -3.00
CA SER A 113 20.23 -11.21 -1.84
C SER A 113 21.17 -10.32 -1.00
N LEU A 114 21.32 -10.66 0.28
CA LEU A 114 22.21 -9.97 1.20
C LEU A 114 23.68 -10.29 0.83
N PRO A 115 24.53 -9.29 0.56
CA PRO A 115 25.94 -9.53 0.23
C PRO A 115 26.71 -10.11 1.43
N LYS A 116 27.50 -11.16 1.25
CA LYS A 116 28.33 -11.73 2.33
C LYS A 116 29.65 -10.98 2.47
N CYS A 117 30.05 -10.65 3.70
CA CYS A 117 31.35 -10.06 4.02
C CYS A 117 31.75 -10.46 5.44
N ASP A 118 32.64 -11.45 5.56
CA ASP A 118 33.01 -12.08 6.84
C ASP A 118 34.42 -11.69 7.32
N LYS A 119 34.97 -10.57 6.82
CA LYS A 119 36.32 -10.11 7.16
C LYS A 119 36.34 -9.29 8.44
N SER A 120 37.47 -9.26 9.15
CA SER A 120 37.68 -8.43 10.35
C SER A 120 37.91 -6.95 9.99
N ALA A 121 37.62 -6.05 10.94
CA ALA A 121 37.72 -4.59 10.73
C ALA A 121 39.12 -4.12 10.30
N ASP A 122 40.17 -4.83 10.73
CA ASP A 122 41.56 -4.45 10.48
C ASP A 122 42.06 -4.88 9.07
N ILE A 123 41.25 -5.61 8.29
CA ILE A 123 41.61 -6.16 6.96
C ILE A 123 40.56 -5.80 5.90
N ILE A 124 39.77 -4.73 6.11
CA ILE A 124 38.76 -4.29 5.14
C ILE A 124 39.47 -3.69 3.91
N THR A 125 39.19 -4.25 2.73
CA THR A 125 39.65 -3.67 1.46
C THR A 125 38.59 -2.72 0.88
N PRO A 126 38.95 -1.87 -0.11
CA PRO A 126 38.00 -0.99 -0.78
C PRO A 126 36.79 -1.73 -1.40
N SER A 127 36.98 -2.96 -1.90
CA SER A 127 35.90 -3.79 -2.45
C SER A 127 34.92 -4.26 -1.38
N ASP A 128 35.39 -4.46 -0.15
CA ASP A 128 34.56 -4.86 0.98
C ASP A 128 33.70 -3.68 1.46
N CYS A 129 34.23 -2.46 1.43
CA CYS A 129 33.46 -1.23 1.71
C CYS A 129 32.27 -1.09 0.75
N ILE A 130 32.46 -1.39 -0.54
CA ILE A 130 31.38 -1.40 -1.55
C ILE A 130 30.32 -2.46 -1.21
N THR A 131 30.76 -3.62 -0.73
CA THR A 131 29.90 -4.75 -0.36
C THR A 131 29.10 -4.45 0.91
N LEU A 132 29.74 -3.88 1.93
CA LEU A 132 29.12 -3.39 3.16
C LEU A 132 28.13 -2.25 2.88
N ALA A 133 28.48 -1.30 2.00
CA ALA A 133 27.57 -0.23 1.59
C ALA A 133 26.31 -0.78 0.89
N LYS A 134 26.48 -1.77 0.01
CA LYS A 134 25.38 -2.50 -0.64
C LYS A 134 24.50 -3.22 0.38
N ALA A 135 25.11 -3.85 1.38
CA ALA A 135 24.40 -4.55 2.45
C ALA A 135 23.64 -3.59 3.37
N PHE A 136 24.24 -2.45 3.73
CA PHE A 136 23.60 -1.42 4.54
C PHE A 136 22.40 -0.80 3.81
N ASP A 137 22.54 -0.50 2.52
CA ASP A 137 21.43 -0.04 1.68
C ASP A 137 20.31 -1.09 1.58
N TYR A 138 20.67 -2.36 1.37
CA TYR A 138 19.71 -3.47 1.33
C TYR A 138 18.95 -3.65 2.66
N LEU A 139 19.64 -3.63 3.81
CA LEU A 139 19.02 -3.76 5.13
C LEU A 139 18.23 -2.52 5.53
N SER A 140 18.70 -1.33 5.18
CA SER A 140 17.96 -0.07 5.35
C SER A 140 16.67 -0.04 4.53
N LYS A 141 16.67 -0.65 3.34
CA LYS A 141 15.46 -0.80 2.51
C LYS A 141 14.51 -1.89 3.01
N LYS A 142 14.96 -2.86 3.81
CA LYS A 142 14.15 -4.01 4.30
C LYS A 142 13.63 -3.87 5.74
N SER A 143 14.09 -2.87 6.48
CA SER A 143 13.78 -2.64 7.90
C SER A 143 12.64 -1.62 8.09
N THR A 144 11.89 -1.77 9.18
CA THR A 144 10.71 -0.96 9.54
C THR A 144 11.05 0.37 10.22
N SER A 145 12.24 0.46 10.82
CA SER A 145 12.75 1.64 11.52
C SER A 145 14.23 1.81 11.22
N ASP A 146 14.69 3.06 11.10
CA ASP A 146 16.09 3.39 10.85
C ASP A 146 17.02 2.84 11.95
N LYS A 147 16.56 2.80 13.21
CA LYS A 147 17.31 2.17 14.31
C LYS A 147 17.39 0.65 14.16
N ASN A 148 16.30 0.00 13.71
CA ASN A 148 16.28 -1.43 13.47
C ASN A 148 17.16 -1.82 12.28
N ALA A 149 17.23 -0.96 11.24
CA ALA A 149 18.15 -1.13 10.12
C ALA A 149 19.61 -1.24 10.57
N ILE A 150 20.00 -0.30 11.44
CA ILE A 150 21.36 -0.19 11.97
C ILE A 150 21.65 -1.39 12.86
N ASN A 151 20.75 -1.72 13.78
CA ASN A 151 20.94 -2.89 14.67
C ASN A 151 21.08 -4.19 13.87
N HIS A 152 20.24 -4.38 12.84
CA HIS A 152 20.31 -5.57 11.99
C HIS A 152 21.59 -5.61 11.15
N PHE A 153 22.06 -4.46 10.67
CA PHE A 153 23.34 -4.33 9.95
C PHE A 153 24.54 -4.63 10.86
N LEU A 154 24.58 -4.05 12.06
CA LEU A 154 25.65 -4.30 13.03
C LEU A 154 25.63 -5.76 13.54
N LYS A 155 24.46 -6.40 13.61
CA LYS A 155 24.34 -7.83 13.95
C LYS A 155 24.92 -8.73 12.85
N HIS A 156 24.73 -8.37 11.58
CA HIS A 156 25.17 -9.19 10.43
C HIS A 156 26.61 -8.95 10.00
N TYR A 157 27.19 -7.78 10.31
CA TYR A 157 28.56 -7.43 9.94
C TYR A 157 29.39 -7.07 11.18
N PRO A 158 30.04 -8.08 11.81
CA PRO A 158 30.84 -7.88 13.02
C PRO A 158 31.95 -6.82 12.87
N ALA A 159 32.49 -6.65 11.66
CA ALA A 159 33.49 -5.63 11.35
C ALA A 159 32.96 -4.19 11.50
N MET A 160 31.69 -3.97 11.14
CA MET A 160 31.04 -2.67 11.32
C MET A 160 30.60 -2.46 12.77
N LYS A 161 30.34 -3.55 13.50
CA LYS A 161 30.07 -3.51 14.94
C LYS A 161 31.32 -3.08 15.73
N THR A 162 32.48 -3.68 15.47
CA THR A 162 33.73 -3.29 16.13
C THR A 162 34.14 -1.85 15.76
N LEU A 163 33.92 -1.42 14.51
CA LEU A 163 34.11 -0.01 14.12
C LEU A 163 33.13 0.95 14.81
N ALA A 164 31.89 0.51 15.07
CA ALA A 164 30.89 1.30 15.79
C ALA A 164 31.19 1.41 17.29
N GLU A 165 31.78 0.37 17.88
CA GLU A 165 32.26 0.37 19.26
C GLU A 165 33.52 1.25 19.41
N ARG A 166 34.40 1.28 18.39
CA ARG A 166 35.59 2.16 18.36
C ARG A 166 35.27 3.63 18.08
N ASN A 167 34.17 3.93 17.37
CA ASN A 167 33.79 5.30 16.98
C ASN A 167 32.33 5.63 17.36
N PRO A 168 32.09 6.38 18.46
CA PRO A 168 30.75 6.76 18.91
C PRO A 168 29.94 7.55 17.87
N LEU A 169 30.62 8.30 17.00
CA LEU A 169 30.02 9.07 15.92
C LEU A 169 29.46 8.19 14.79
N LEU A 170 29.90 6.94 14.66
CA LEU A 170 29.49 6.06 13.58
C LEU A 170 28.00 5.71 13.65
N GLN A 171 27.46 5.46 14.84
CA GLN A 171 26.02 5.21 15.00
C GLN A 171 25.18 6.42 14.57
N ASN A 172 25.61 7.63 14.92
CA ASN A 172 24.93 8.87 14.51
C ASN A 172 25.02 9.09 13.00
N LEU A 173 26.16 8.79 12.37
CA LEU A 173 26.34 8.88 10.93
C LEU A 173 25.52 7.82 10.17
N LEU A 174 25.46 6.58 10.67
CA LEU A 174 24.61 5.52 10.13
C LEU A 174 23.12 5.93 10.24
N LEU A 175 22.71 6.53 11.36
CA LEU A 175 21.37 7.08 11.55
C LEU A 175 21.08 8.20 10.54
N LEU A 176 21.92 9.22 10.46
CA LEU A 176 21.78 10.32 9.48
C LEU A 176 21.73 9.82 8.03
N THR A 177 22.54 8.80 7.70
CA THR A 177 22.61 8.23 6.36
C THR A 177 21.37 7.39 6.05
N SER A 178 20.89 6.60 7.02
CA SER A 178 19.64 5.84 6.90
C SER A 178 18.44 6.76 6.70
N VAL A 179 18.38 7.90 7.41
CA VAL A 179 17.34 8.94 7.25
C VAL A 179 17.42 9.59 5.87
N LYS A 180 18.62 9.88 5.35
CA LYS A 180 18.80 10.40 3.97
C LYS A 180 18.41 9.36 2.91
N LEU A 181 18.76 8.09 3.09
CA LEU A 181 18.30 7.00 2.22
C LEU A 181 16.77 6.79 2.32
N ALA A 182 16.20 7.02 3.51
CA ALA A 182 14.76 7.02 3.74
C ALA A 182 14.05 8.20 3.04
N LYS A 183 14.71 9.35 2.82
CA LYS A 183 14.13 10.45 2.01
C LYS A 183 13.77 10.00 0.58
N GLY A 184 14.54 9.09 -0.02
CA GLY A 184 14.19 8.47 -1.31
C GLY A 184 12.92 7.59 -1.25
N ARG A 185 12.66 6.92 -0.11
CA ARG A 185 11.38 6.23 0.19
C ARG A 185 10.24 7.22 0.43
N ARG A 186 10.54 8.37 1.04
CA ARG A 186 9.59 9.40 1.46
C ARG A 186 8.94 10.12 0.28
N ASN A 187 9.55 10.18 -0.91
CA ASN A 187 8.94 10.86 -2.06
C ASN A 187 7.69 10.15 -2.60
N TYR A 188 7.64 8.82 -2.65
CA TYR A 188 6.42 8.09 -3.04
C TYR A 188 5.38 8.09 -1.91
N GLY A 189 5.80 7.91 -0.65
CA GLY A 189 4.90 7.99 0.50
C GLY A 189 4.32 9.38 0.76
N ALA A 190 5.10 10.44 0.51
CA ALA A 190 4.68 11.83 0.59
C ALA A 190 3.82 12.22 -0.61
N PHE A 191 4.14 11.77 -1.83
CA PHE A 191 3.24 11.89 -2.98
C PHE A 191 1.88 11.24 -2.68
N ARG A 192 1.86 10.01 -2.13
CA ARG A 192 0.64 9.31 -1.70
C ARG A 192 -0.14 10.06 -0.62
N PHE A 193 0.55 10.61 0.37
CA PHE A 193 -0.09 11.41 1.43
C PHE A 193 -0.69 12.71 0.88
N ILE A 194 0.06 13.45 0.07
CA ILE A 194 -0.38 14.71 -0.54
C ILE A 194 -1.54 14.44 -1.50
N PHE A 195 -1.41 13.51 -2.44
CA PHE A 195 -2.50 13.18 -3.37
C PHE A 195 -3.72 12.61 -2.66
N GLY A 196 -3.54 11.70 -1.70
CA GLY A 196 -4.65 11.08 -0.96
C GLY A 196 -5.41 12.07 -0.06
N ALA A 197 -4.70 12.97 0.62
CA ALA A 197 -5.32 14.01 1.44
C ALA A 197 -5.99 15.10 0.58
N SER A 198 -5.35 15.50 -0.52
CA SER A 198 -5.92 16.47 -1.46
C SER A 198 -7.16 15.93 -2.15
N LEU A 199 -7.16 14.66 -2.59
CA LEU A 199 -8.31 14.05 -3.26
C LEU A 199 -9.55 13.91 -2.35
N SER A 200 -9.37 13.48 -1.10
CA SER A 200 -10.49 13.42 -0.13
C SER A 200 -11.08 14.82 0.15
N SER A 201 -10.23 15.86 0.18
CA SER A 201 -10.70 17.24 0.30
C SER A 201 -11.46 17.72 -0.95
N PHE A 202 -11.03 17.31 -2.14
CA PHE A 202 -11.73 17.65 -3.39
C PHE A 202 -13.11 16.99 -3.46
N ASP A 203 -13.25 15.74 -3.02
CA ASP A 203 -14.53 15.02 -3.04
C ASP A 203 -15.58 15.71 -2.15
N THR A 204 -15.19 16.10 -0.93
CA THR A 204 -16.05 16.88 -0.03
C THR A 204 -16.44 18.24 -0.63
N ILE A 205 -15.51 18.91 -1.31
CA ILE A 205 -15.80 20.19 -1.98
C ILE A 205 -16.78 19.99 -3.15
N THR A 206 -16.58 18.96 -3.97
CA THR A 206 -17.46 18.65 -5.10
C THR A 206 -18.86 18.27 -4.63
N ASP A 207 -18.99 17.54 -3.53
CA ASP A 207 -20.29 17.18 -2.96
C ASP A 207 -21.04 18.40 -2.40
N ILE A 208 -20.35 19.30 -1.68
CA ILE A 208 -20.95 20.57 -1.22
C ILE A 208 -21.42 21.41 -2.40
N TYR A 209 -20.58 21.53 -3.43
CA TYR A 209 -20.93 22.25 -4.66
C TYR A 209 -22.17 21.67 -5.33
N MET A 210 -22.25 20.34 -5.46
CA MET A 210 -23.40 19.68 -6.07
C MET A 210 -24.67 19.83 -5.21
N ILE A 211 -24.58 19.74 -3.88
CA ILE A 211 -25.72 20.00 -2.98
C ILE A 211 -26.28 21.41 -3.19
N GLN A 212 -25.40 22.42 -3.22
CA GLN A 212 -25.81 23.81 -3.48
C GLN A 212 -26.45 23.96 -4.85
N THR A 213 -25.88 23.32 -5.87
CA THR A 213 -26.40 23.34 -7.23
C THR A 213 -27.78 22.67 -7.30
N TYR A 214 -27.98 21.54 -6.63
CA TYR A 214 -29.29 20.87 -6.58
C TYR A 214 -30.35 21.72 -5.88
N TRP A 215 -30.02 22.37 -4.76
CA TRP A 215 -30.96 23.30 -4.12
C TRP A 215 -31.28 24.52 -4.98
N ALA A 216 -30.27 25.10 -5.65
CA ALA A 216 -30.47 26.23 -6.54
C ALA A 216 -31.38 25.89 -7.73
N SER A 217 -31.27 24.66 -8.24
CA SER A 217 -32.12 24.14 -9.33
C SER A 217 -33.50 23.64 -8.85
N GLY A 218 -33.82 23.72 -7.56
CA GLY A 218 -35.10 23.24 -6.99
C GLY A 218 -35.19 21.71 -6.81
N GLU A 219 -34.09 21.00 -7.08
CA GLU A 219 -33.98 19.54 -7.11
C GLU A 219 -33.66 18.98 -5.72
N THR A 220 -34.54 19.29 -4.77
CA THR A 220 -34.37 18.98 -3.34
C THR A 220 -34.19 17.49 -3.07
N GLY A 221 -34.73 16.61 -3.93
CA GLY A 221 -34.55 15.17 -3.83
C GLY A 221 -33.09 14.73 -3.96
N PHE A 222 -32.37 15.24 -4.96
CA PHE A 222 -30.94 14.91 -5.16
C PHE A 222 -30.07 15.51 -4.07
N ALA A 223 -30.32 16.76 -3.69
CA ALA A 223 -29.63 17.39 -2.56
C ALA A 223 -29.77 16.55 -1.27
N THR A 224 -31.00 16.11 -0.97
CA THR A 224 -31.29 15.29 0.21
C THR A 224 -30.60 13.94 0.12
N ALA A 225 -30.61 13.29 -1.05
CA ALA A 225 -29.94 12.01 -1.25
C ALA A 225 -28.43 12.10 -1.03
N THR A 226 -27.76 13.13 -1.57
CA THR A 226 -26.31 13.36 -1.35
C THR A 226 -25.98 13.67 0.11
N ILE A 227 -26.83 14.45 0.81
CA ILE A 227 -26.65 14.69 2.26
C ILE A 227 -26.78 13.39 3.05
N ILE A 228 -27.76 12.53 2.71
CA ILE A 228 -27.93 11.24 3.37
C ILE A 228 -26.68 10.38 3.20
N THR A 229 -26.11 10.28 1.99
CA THR A 229 -24.91 9.47 1.74
C THR A 229 -23.71 9.96 2.56
N LEU A 230 -23.51 11.28 2.66
CA LEU A 230 -22.50 11.88 3.54
C LEU A 230 -22.72 11.53 5.01
N LEU A 231 -23.95 11.64 5.51
CA LEU A 231 -24.29 11.31 6.89
C LEU A 231 -24.10 9.83 7.21
N VAL A 232 -24.40 8.93 6.25
CA VAL A 232 -24.15 7.49 6.41
C VAL A 232 -22.64 7.22 6.50
N ASN A 233 -21.81 7.84 5.65
CA ASN A 233 -20.36 7.68 5.72
C ASN A 233 -19.80 8.18 7.07
N LEU A 234 -20.21 9.37 7.51
CA LEU A 234 -19.81 9.90 8.83
C LEU A 234 -20.21 8.95 9.96
N THR A 235 -21.42 8.39 9.91
CA THR A 235 -21.90 7.43 10.91
C THR A 235 -21.02 6.18 10.96
N PHE A 236 -20.70 5.59 9.80
CA PHE A 236 -19.80 4.43 9.73
C PHE A 236 -18.40 4.75 10.26
N GLN A 237 -17.82 5.90 9.89
CA GLN A 237 -16.50 6.28 10.38
C GLN A 237 -16.48 6.55 11.90
N LEU A 238 -17.54 7.17 12.44
CA LEU A 238 -17.69 7.36 13.89
C LEU A 238 -17.78 6.02 14.63
N LEU A 239 -18.52 5.05 14.10
CA LEU A 239 -18.60 3.70 14.66
C LEU A 239 -17.24 3.00 14.65
N ILE A 240 -16.50 3.08 13.53
CA ILE A 240 -15.14 2.53 13.42
C ILE A 240 -14.22 3.17 14.47
N VAL A 241 -14.23 4.51 14.59
CA VAL A 241 -13.41 5.25 15.55
C VAL A 241 -13.75 4.88 16.99
N TYR A 242 -15.04 4.81 17.32
CA TYR A 242 -15.50 4.42 18.65
C TYR A 242 -15.04 3.00 19.00
N MET A 243 -15.29 2.02 18.11
CA MET A 243 -14.87 0.63 18.32
C MET A 243 -13.35 0.51 18.49
N GLN A 244 -12.58 1.26 17.70
CA GLN A 244 -11.12 1.24 17.71
C GLN A 244 -10.53 1.85 18.99
N ASN A 245 -11.17 2.89 19.56
CA ASN A 245 -10.63 3.69 20.66
C ASN A 245 -11.40 3.53 21.98
N ARG A 246 -12.38 2.62 22.09
CA ARG A 246 -13.20 2.42 23.30
C ARG A 246 -12.42 2.14 24.60
N LYS A 247 -11.19 1.62 24.49
CA LYS A 247 -10.29 1.36 25.63
C LYS A 247 -9.24 2.48 25.84
N GLN A 248 -9.29 3.56 25.06
CA GLN A 248 -8.34 4.68 25.11
C GLN A 248 -8.86 5.82 25.98
N THR A 249 -8.00 6.82 26.22
CA THR A 249 -8.38 8.04 26.97
C THR A 249 -9.44 8.85 26.23
N ILE A 250 -10.31 9.54 26.98
CA ILE A 250 -11.42 10.35 26.44
C ILE A 250 -10.90 11.42 25.47
N GLY A 251 -9.79 12.10 25.81
CA GLY A 251 -9.17 13.11 24.95
C GLY A 251 -8.77 12.55 23.58
N ARG A 252 -8.31 11.28 23.53
CA ARG A 252 -8.00 10.61 22.27
C ARG A 252 -9.26 10.32 21.45
N ILE A 253 -10.31 9.82 22.09
CA ILE A 253 -11.60 9.55 21.43
C ILE A 253 -12.14 10.84 20.81
N LEU A 254 -12.15 11.95 21.56
CA LEU A 254 -12.58 13.26 21.07
C LEU A 254 -11.74 13.73 19.88
N THR A 255 -10.42 13.55 19.92
CA THR A 255 -9.54 13.91 18.80
C THR A 255 -9.86 13.11 17.53
N GLU A 256 -10.11 11.80 17.67
CA GLU A 256 -10.46 10.95 16.53
C GLU A 256 -11.85 11.27 15.98
N ILE A 257 -12.81 11.61 16.84
CA ILE A 257 -14.14 12.11 16.43
C ILE A 257 -13.99 13.41 15.65
N MET A 258 -13.16 14.34 16.12
CA MET A 258 -12.90 15.59 15.40
C MET A 258 -12.33 15.33 14.00
N TYR A 259 -11.39 14.40 13.84
CA TYR A 259 -10.89 14.04 12.51
C TYR A 259 -11.98 13.51 11.57
N VAL A 260 -12.98 12.80 12.10
CA VAL A 260 -14.12 12.32 11.29
C VAL A 260 -15.02 13.49 10.91
N LEU A 261 -15.40 14.33 11.88
CA LEU A 261 -16.30 15.47 11.63
C LEU A 261 -15.71 16.52 10.69
N THR A 262 -14.38 16.66 10.66
CA THR A 262 -13.68 17.55 9.71
C THR A 262 -13.26 16.85 8.42
N PHE A 263 -13.75 15.63 8.14
CA PHE A 263 -13.43 14.82 6.96
C PHE A 263 -11.93 14.52 6.77
N CYS A 264 -11.12 14.73 7.81
CA CYS A 264 -9.66 14.54 7.78
C CYS A 264 -9.25 13.09 8.07
N LYS A 265 -10.17 12.25 8.55
CA LYS A 265 -9.88 10.90 9.04
C LYS A 265 -9.19 10.00 8.00
N PRO A 266 -9.63 9.92 6.72
CA PRO A 266 -8.93 9.13 5.70
C PRO A 266 -7.48 9.58 5.49
N GLY A 267 -7.24 10.89 5.49
CA GLY A 267 -5.92 11.49 5.36
C GLY A 267 -5.03 11.19 6.57
N VAL A 268 -5.54 11.36 7.79
CA VAL A 268 -4.83 11.06 9.04
C VAL A 268 -4.49 9.57 9.16
N ALA A 269 -5.41 8.68 8.77
CA ALA A 269 -5.14 7.24 8.76
C ALA A 269 -4.04 6.89 7.74
N THR A 270 -4.09 7.49 6.55
CA THR A 270 -3.05 7.35 5.52
C THR A 270 -1.69 7.83 6.04
N TYR A 271 -1.65 9.00 6.67
CA TYR A 271 -0.44 9.57 7.28
C TYR A 271 0.19 8.61 8.29
N ARG A 272 -0.60 8.06 9.22
CA ARG A 272 -0.10 7.11 10.23
C ARG A 272 0.52 5.87 9.59
N VAL A 273 -0.07 5.36 8.51
CA VAL A 273 0.49 4.21 7.77
C VAL A 273 1.78 4.60 7.04
N VAL A 274 1.86 5.78 6.41
CA VAL A 274 3.11 6.25 5.76
C VAL A 274 4.23 6.43 6.78
N MET A 275 3.90 6.95 7.96
CA MET A 275 4.85 7.19 9.04
C MET A 275 5.24 5.92 9.80
N GLY A 276 4.68 4.76 9.44
CA GLY A 276 4.99 3.49 10.10
C GLY A 276 4.53 3.44 11.55
N ALA A 277 3.40 4.08 11.87
CA ALA A 277 2.84 4.03 13.22
C ALA A 277 2.55 2.58 13.63
N GLU A 278 2.98 2.20 14.84
CA GLU A 278 2.68 0.90 15.43
C GLU A 278 1.26 0.88 16.02
N GLN A 279 0.72 -0.33 16.21
CA GLN A 279 -0.57 -0.51 16.86
C GLN A 279 -0.44 -0.15 18.34
N LYS A 280 -1.29 0.78 18.81
CA LYS A 280 -1.31 1.21 20.20
C LYS A 280 -1.91 0.14 21.11
N VAL A 281 -1.42 0.06 22.35
CA VAL A 281 -1.96 -0.81 23.40
C VAL A 281 -3.44 -0.49 23.62
N GLY A 282 -4.31 -1.50 23.58
CA GLY A 282 -5.76 -1.35 23.68
C GLY A 282 -6.50 -0.95 22.39
N ALA A 283 -5.80 -0.76 21.26
CA ALA A 283 -6.44 -0.55 19.96
C ALA A 283 -6.81 -1.89 19.32
N LEU A 284 -8.02 -1.99 18.73
CA LEU A 284 -8.54 -3.24 18.17
C LEU A 284 -7.78 -3.66 16.89
N LEU A 285 -7.54 -2.70 16.00
CA LEU A 285 -6.97 -2.91 14.68
C LEU A 285 -5.59 -2.28 14.56
N ASN A 286 -4.74 -2.86 13.71
CA ASN A 286 -3.49 -2.21 13.32
C ASN A 286 -3.78 -0.98 12.41
N PRO A 287 -2.86 0.00 12.32
CA PRO A 287 -3.11 1.23 11.56
C PRO A 287 -3.40 1.00 10.07
N LYS A 288 -2.87 -0.08 9.48
CA LYS A 288 -3.12 -0.43 8.07
C LYS A 288 -4.57 -0.89 7.85
N THR A 289 -5.06 -1.78 8.71
CA THR A 289 -6.43 -2.28 8.64
C THR A 289 -7.44 -1.18 8.98
N GLU A 290 -7.12 -0.32 9.96
CA GLU A 290 -7.93 0.87 10.24
C GLU A 290 -8.06 1.78 9.01
N MET A 291 -6.94 2.11 8.34
CA MET A 291 -6.95 2.89 7.10
C MET A 291 -7.78 2.23 6.00
N LEU A 292 -7.67 0.90 5.84
CA LEU A 292 -8.42 0.15 4.83
C LEU A 292 -9.93 0.18 5.11
N LEU A 293 -10.35 0.03 6.37
CA LEU A 293 -11.77 0.11 6.73
C LEU A 293 -12.36 1.51 6.52
N VAL A 294 -11.63 2.56 6.89
CA VAL A 294 -12.08 3.96 6.69
C VAL A 294 -12.24 4.28 5.20
N LYS A 295 -11.27 3.89 4.36
CA LYS A 295 -11.37 4.12 2.91
C LYS A 295 -12.45 3.27 2.25
N ASN A 296 -12.65 2.04 2.73
CA ASN A 296 -13.76 1.20 2.25
C ASN A 296 -15.12 1.76 2.66
N SER A 297 -15.27 2.34 3.85
CA SER A 297 -16.52 2.99 4.24
C SER A 297 -16.81 4.23 3.39
N GLU A 298 -15.79 5.03 3.08
CA GLU A 298 -15.88 6.19 2.17
C GLU A 298 -16.33 5.76 0.77
N LEU A 299 -15.69 4.73 0.19
CA LEU A 299 -16.11 4.17 -1.10
C LEU A 299 -17.55 3.66 -1.09
N LEU A 300 -17.92 2.91 -0.03
CA LEU A 300 -19.22 2.24 0.07
C LEU A 300 -20.39 3.22 0.30
N ALA A 301 -20.22 4.18 1.21
CA ALA A 301 -21.31 4.98 1.73
C ALA A 301 -21.44 6.35 1.06
N GLU A 302 -20.37 6.87 0.45
CA GLU A 302 -20.35 8.21 -0.16
C GLU A 302 -20.04 8.12 -1.65
N ALA A 303 -18.86 7.61 -2.03
CA ALA A 303 -18.38 7.75 -3.41
C ALA A 303 -19.21 6.95 -4.44
N ILE A 304 -19.55 5.70 -4.13
CA ILE A 304 -20.36 4.85 -5.04
C ILE A 304 -21.80 5.39 -5.16
N PRO A 305 -22.55 5.63 -4.06
CA PRO A 305 -23.87 6.24 -4.12
C PRO A 305 -23.86 7.62 -4.81
N GLY A 306 -22.88 8.47 -4.47
CA GLY A 306 -22.69 9.79 -5.07
C GLY A 306 -22.53 9.71 -6.59
N ALA A 307 -21.68 8.80 -7.09
CA ALA A 307 -21.51 8.58 -8.52
C ALA A 307 -22.82 8.16 -9.22
N ILE A 308 -23.62 7.28 -8.60
CA ILE A 308 -24.93 6.86 -9.15
C ILE A 308 -25.90 8.04 -9.16
N ILE A 309 -26.02 8.78 -8.06
CA ILE A 309 -26.93 9.93 -7.92
C ILE A 309 -26.56 11.02 -8.93
N GLN A 310 -25.27 11.39 -9.03
CA GLN A 310 -24.81 12.42 -9.96
C GLN A 310 -25.04 11.98 -11.43
N THR A 311 -24.76 10.71 -11.75
CA THR A 311 -25.02 10.17 -13.10
C THR A 311 -26.51 10.21 -13.43
N TYR A 312 -27.37 9.78 -12.50
CA TYR A 312 -28.82 9.83 -12.67
C TYR A 312 -29.35 11.26 -12.80
N ALA A 313 -28.86 12.19 -11.99
CA ALA A 313 -29.26 13.59 -12.03
C ALA A 313 -28.92 14.26 -13.37
N ILE A 314 -27.75 13.96 -13.94
CA ILE A 314 -27.33 14.43 -15.27
C ILE A 314 -28.26 13.87 -16.35
N LEU A 315 -28.54 12.56 -16.34
CA LEU A 315 -29.38 11.90 -17.34
C LEU A 315 -30.86 12.27 -17.22
N ALA A 316 -31.37 12.45 -16.00
CA ALA A 316 -32.74 12.91 -15.75
C ALA A 316 -32.96 14.38 -16.14
N GLY A 317 -31.90 15.12 -16.48
CA GLY A 317 -31.99 16.48 -17.00
C GLY A 317 -32.05 17.59 -15.95
N SER A 318 -31.73 17.29 -14.70
CA SER A 318 -31.81 18.22 -13.57
C SER A 318 -30.64 19.22 -13.50
N ASN A 319 -29.45 18.84 -13.97
CA ASN A 319 -28.24 19.69 -13.95
C ASN A 319 -27.22 19.24 -15.03
N GLN A 320 -27.38 19.73 -16.26
CA GLN A 320 -26.47 19.43 -17.39
C GLN A 320 -25.29 20.40 -17.53
N SER A 321 -24.97 21.16 -16.48
CA SER A 321 -23.84 22.10 -16.56
C SER A 321 -22.52 21.36 -16.77
N ASN A 322 -21.59 21.96 -17.52
CA ASN A 322 -20.23 21.43 -17.65
C ASN A 322 -19.58 21.19 -16.28
N ALA A 323 -19.98 21.97 -15.27
CA ALA A 323 -19.53 21.81 -13.89
C ALA A 323 -20.04 20.51 -13.23
N ALA A 324 -21.28 20.08 -13.50
CA ALA A 324 -21.82 18.81 -12.99
C ALA A 324 -21.10 17.60 -13.59
N ILE A 325 -20.83 17.63 -14.90
CA ILE A 325 -20.04 16.58 -15.57
C ILE A 325 -18.61 16.56 -15.03
N PHE A 326 -17.98 17.73 -14.84
CA PHE A 326 -16.66 17.83 -14.24
C PHE A 326 -16.63 17.27 -12.82
N SER A 327 -17.64 17.59 -12.00
CA SER A 327 -17.81 17.05 -10.65
C SER A 327 -17.86 15.51 -10.67
N LEU A 328 -18.68 14.93 -11.54
CA LEU A 328 -18.78 13.48 -11.69
C LEU A 328 -17.43 12.84 -12.04
N ILE A 329 -16.69 13.44 -12.98
CA ILE A 329 -15.35 12.94 -13.37
C ILE A 329 -14.39 12.97 -12.18
N VAL A 330 -14.37 14.05 -11.41
CA VAL A 330 -13.51 14.20 -10.23
C VAL A 330 -13.86 13.16 -9.15
N SER A 331 -15.14 12.97 -8.85
CA SER A 331 -15.58 11.96 -7.87
C SER A 331 -15.24 10.53 -8.31
N VAL A 332 -15.49 10.18 -9.58
CA VAL A 332 -15.12 8.86 -10.14
C VAL A 332 -13.62 8.63 -10.06
N PHE A 333 -12.80 9.62 -10.42
CA PHE A 333 -11.34 9.50 -10.37
C PHE A 333 -10.84 9.40 -8.93
N THR A 334 -11.43 10.13 -8.00
CA THR A 334 -11.08 10.05 -6.57
C THR A 334 -11.38 8.65 -6.01
N ALA A 335 -12.56 8.11 -6.30
CA ALA A 335 -12.95 6.76 -5.91
C ALA A 335 -12.04 5.69 -6.54
N ALA A 336 -11.75 5.81 -7.84
CA ALA A 336 -10.86 4.90 -8.56
C ALA A 336 -9.43 4.94 -8.00
N PHE A 337 -8.91 6.12 -7.67
CA PHE A 337 -7.59 6.29 -7.06
C PHE A 337 -7.52 5.62 -5.69
N THR A 338 -8.56 5.79 -4.87
CA THR A 338 -8.67 5.14 -3.56
C THR A 338 -8.70 3.62 -3.69
N SER A 339 -9.52 3.07 -4.59
CA SER A 339 -9.58 1.62 -4.88
C SER A 339 -8.24 1.06 -5.38
N ALA A 340 -7.60 1.75 -6.33
CA ALA A 340 -6.32 1.37 -6.89
C ALA A 340 -5.21 1.41 -5.83
N GLY A 341 -5.18 2.46 -5.01
CA GLY A 341 -4.26 2.61 -3.89
C GLY A 341 -4.39 1.48 -2.87
N LEU A 342 -5.61 1.11 -2.48
CA LEU A 342 -5.87 -0.02 -1.56
C LEU A 342 -5.30 -1.33 -2.09
N SER A 343 -5.52 -1.62 -3.37
CA SER A 343 -5.04 -2.85 -4.02
C SER A 343 -3.52 -2.87 -4.14
N PHE A 344 -2.93 -1.75 -4.58
CA PHE A 344 -1.51 -1.60 -4.80
C PHE A 344 -0.71 -1.63 -3.49
N ASP A 345 -1.18 -0.94 -2.45
CA ASP A 345 -0.56 -0.94 -1.12
C ASP A 345 -0.68 -2.31 -0.42
N SER A 346 -1.77 -3.04 -0.70
CA SER A 346 -1.93 -4.40 -0.19
C SER A 346 -0.92 -5.35 -0.84
N ASP A 347 -0.74 -5.25 -2.17
CA ASP A 347 0.25 -6.06 -2.89
C ASP A 347 1.69 -5.73 -2.52
N LEU A 348 2.07 -4.46 -2.42
CA LEU A 348 3.45 -4.07 -2.12
C LEU A 348 3.86 -4.26 -0.65
N SER A 349 2.91 -4.59 0.22
CA SER A 349 3.19 -4.72 1.65
C SER A 349 4.02 -5.96 1.96
N LYS A 350 5.16 -5.75 2.65
CA LYS A 350 6.07 -6.81 3.07
C LYS A 350 5.33 -7.89 3.87
N ASN A 351 4.59 -7.50 4.90
CA ASN A 351 3.87 -8.45 5.75
C ASN A 351 2.86 -9.27 4.94
N GLN A 352 2.13 -8.65 4.01
CA GLN A 352 1.17 -9.39 3.18
C GLN A 352 1.88 -10.37 2.22
N ARG A 353 3.03 -9.99 1.64
CA ARG A 353 3.84 -10.87 0.78
C ARG A 353 4.49 -12.03 1.54
N VAL A 354 4.87 -11.81 2.81
CA VAL A 354 5.39 -12.88 3.68
C VAL A 354 4.25 -13.82 4.05
N ASN A 355 3.14 -13.26 4.53
CA ASN A 355 2.02 -14.06 4.97
C ASN A 355 1.42 -14.84 3.78
N ASN A 356 1.05 -14.20 2.68
CA ASN A 356 0.37 -14.85 1.55
C ASN A 356 1.19 -14.71 0.24
N PRO A 357 2.33 -15.41 0.12
CA PRO A 357 3.27 -15.25 -1.01
C PRO A 357 2.71 -15.77 -2.33
N ARG A 358 1.73 -16.67 -2.30
CA ARG A 358 1.05 -17.17 -3.52
C ARG A 358 -0.04 -16.21 -4.04
N PHE A 359 -0.40 -15.19 -3.26
CA PHE A 359 -1.47 -14.24 -3.59
C PHE A 359 -0.96 -12.82 -3.88
N TYR A 360 -0.06 -12.33 -3.03
CA TYR A 360 0.58 -11.01 -3.17
C TYR A 360 1.95 -11.14 -3.80
N GLY A 361 2.28 -10.21 -4.69
CA GLY A 361 3.48 -10.22 -5.52
C GLY A 361 3.19 -10.02 -7.01
N TYR A 362 1.94 -9.74 -7.40
CA TYR A 362 1.57 -9.60 -8.81
C TYR A 362 2.09 -8.31 -9.44
N VAL A 363 2.37 -7.28 -8.63
CA VAL A 363 2.97 -6.04 -9.12
C VAL A 363 4.47 -6.26 -9.41
N PRO A 364 4.94 -5.99 -10.65
CA PRO A 364 6.33 -6.18 -11.02
C PRO A 364 7.31 -5.42 -10.13
N SER A 365 8.53 -5.93 -10.00
CA SER A 365 9.57 -5.33 -9.16
C SER A 365 10.16 -4.04 -9.75
N ALA A 366 10.21 -3.93 -11.08
CA ALA A 366 10.74 -2.77 -11.80
C ALA A 366 9.89 -1.51 -11.63
N VAL A 367 10.53 -0.33 -11.52
CA VAL A 367 9.83 0.97 -11.31
C VAL A 367 8.84 1.26 -12.43
N LYS A 368 9.23 1.06 -13.70
CA LYS A 368 8.33 1.25 -14.85
C LYS A 368 7.12 0.31 -14.77
N GLY A 369 7.34 -0.96 -14.42
CA GLY A 369 6.27 -1.95 -14.26
C GLY A 369 5.29 -1.53 -13.15
N LYS A 370 5.78 -1.09 -11.99
CA LYS A 370 4.95 -0.58 -10.89
C LYS A 370 4.03 0.57 -11.32
N VAL A 371 4.57 1.56 -12.02
CA VAL A 371 3.80 2.71 -12.50
C VAL A 371 2.74 2.27 -13.51
N ILE A 372 3.12 1.45 -14.49
CA ILE A 372 2.19 0.92 -15.50
C ILE A 372 1.06 0.13 -14.83
N THR A 373 1.40 -0.79 -13.91
CA THR A 373 0.40 -1.58 -13.19
C THR A 373 -0.53 -0.70 -12.37
N PHE A 374 -0.02 0.33 -11.67
CA PHE A 374 -0.86 1.26 -10.92
C PHE A 374 -1.85 2.01 -11.83
N VAL A 375 -1.36 2.57 -12.94
CA VAL A 375 -2.20 3.27 -13.93
C VAL A 375 -3.27 2.34 -14.51
N LEU A 376 -2.93 1.09 -14.81
CA LEU A 376 -3.89 0.12 -15.33
C LEU A 376 -4.97 -0.24 -14.31
N ILE A 377 -4.60 -0.45 -13.04
CA ILE A 377 -5.59 -0.69 -11.97
C ILE A 377 -6.51 0.52 -11.79
N PHE A 378 -5.94 1.73 -11.81
CA PHE A 378 -6.68 2.97 -11.74
C PHE A 378 -7.68 3.11 -12.90
N CYS A 379 -7.23 2.98 -14.15
CA CYS A 379 -8.11 3.07 -15.32
C CYS A 379 -9.22 2.00 -15.28
N MET A 380 -8.89 0.76 -14.89
CA MET A 380 -9.88 -0.29 -14.76
C MET A 380 -10.95 0.04 -13.72
N ALA A 381 -10.56 0.58 -12.55
CA ALA A 381 -11.49 1.03 -11.53
C ALA A 381 -12.39 2.18 -12.02
N THR A 382 -11.82 3.14 -12.77
CA THR A 382 -12.57 4.25 -13.41
C THR A 382 -13.64 3.71 -14.36
N TRP A 383 -13.26 2.85 -15.31
CA TRP A 383 -14.20 2.32 -16.30
C TRP A 383 -15.28 1.43 -15.66
N GLN A 384 -14.91 0.63 -14.66
CA GLN A 384 -15.85 -0.17 -13.90
C GLN A 384 -16.90 0.70 -13.20
N LEU A 385 -16.45 1.76 -12.49
CA LEU A 385 -17.33 2.63 -11.71
C LEU A 385 -18.27 3.40 -12.61
N THR A 386 -17.76 4.01 -13.69
CA THR A 386 -18.59 4.73 -14.66
C THR A 386 -19.60 3.81 -15.33
N SER A 387 -19.21 2.59 -15.72
CA SER A 387 -20.11 1.63 -16.38
C SER A 387 -21.25 1.21 -15.45
N LYS A 388 -20.94 0.86 -14.19
CA LYS A 388 -21.94 0.46 -13.21
C LYS A 388 -22.83 1.62 -12.78
N ALA A 389 -22.28 2.82 -12.58
CA ALA A 389 -23.06 4.00 -12.25
C ALA A 389 -24.04 4.36 -13.38
N LEU A 390 -23.57 4.32 -14.64
CA LEU A 390 -24.40 4.50 -15.82
C LEU A 390 -25.51 3.45 -15.90
N ALA A 391 -25.18 2.17 -15.75
CA ALA A 391 -26.17 1.10 -15.80
C ALA A 391 -27.24 1.23 -14.71
N CYS A 392 -26.84 1.58 -13.47
CA CYS A 392 -27.77 1.82 -12.37
C CYS A 392 -28.65 3.04 -12.63
N ALA A 393 -28.09 4.12 -13.18
CA ALA A 393 -28.83 5.32 -13.52
C ALA A 393 -29.87 5.06 -14.61
N LEU A 394 -29.49 4.36 -15.69
CA LEU A 394 -30.42 3.97 -16.77
C LEU A 394 -31.57 3.10 -16.24
N CYS A 395 -31.26 2.13 -15.37
CA CYS A 395 -32.29 1.31 -14.72
C CYS A 395 -33.19 2.13 -13.78
N ALA A 396 -32.63 3.07 -13.01
CA ALA A 396 -33.42 3.94 -12.14
C ALA A 396 -34.40 4.84 -12.92
N ILE A 397 -34.02 5.26 -14.13
CA ILE A 397 -34.91 6.05 -15.01
C ILE A 397 -36.08 5.19 -15.47
N GLU A 398 -35.84 3.94 -15.86
CA GLU A 398 -36.92 3.00 -16.21
C GLU A 398 -37.81 2.69 -15.01
N SER A 399 -37.23 2.14 -13.95
CA SER A 399 -37.95 1.76 -12.73
C SER A 399 -37.01 1.64 -11.54
N SER A 400 -37.23 2.47 -10.51
CA SER A 400 -36.49 2.38 -9.25
C SER A 400 -36.68 1.03 -8.54
N ASN A 401 -37.84 0.38 -8.73
CA ASN A 401 -38.09 -0.96 -8.18
C ASN A 401 -37.23 -2.02 -8.86
N THR A 402 -37.05 -1.94 -10.19
CA THR A 402 -36.17 -2.84 -10.94
C THR A 402 -34.73 -2.71 -10.46
N LEU A 403 -34.26 -1.48 -10.22
CA LEU A 403 -32.92 -1.24 -9.68
C LEU A 403 -32.74 -1.90 -8.30
N VAL A 404 -33.68 -1.70 -7.39
CA VAL A 404 -33.61 -2.30 -6.04
C VAL A 404 -33.60 -3.82 -6.11
N LEU A 405 -34.45 -4.42 -6.95
CA LEU A 405 -34.49 -5.86 -7.16
C LEU A 405 -33.17 -6.39 -7.75
N TYR A 406 -32.57 -5.67 -8.69
CA TYR A 406 -31.25 -6.00 -9.24
C TYR A 406 -30.17 -5.98 -8.16
N LEU A 407 -30.07 -4.91 -7.37
CA LEU A 407 -29.06 -4.76 -6.33
C LEU A 407 -29.21 -5.84 -5.24
N ILE A 408 -30.44 -6.14 -4.81
CA ILE A 408 -30.72 -7.21 -3.84
C ILE A 408 -30.42 -8.58 -4.45
N GLY A 409 -30.80 -8.81 -5.70
CA GLY A 409 -30.57 -10.06 -6.41
C GLY A 409 -29.09 -10.37 -6.61
N ASP A 410 -28.29 -9.38 -7.03
CA ASP A 410 -26.85 -9.51 -7.24
C ASP A 410 -26.08 -9.74 -5.92
N LEU A 411 -26.48 -9.05 -4.85
CA LEU A 411 -25.98 -9.35 -3.51
C LEU A 411 -26.40 -10.76 -3.04
N GLY A 412 -27.67 -11.11 -3.24
CA GLY A 412 -28.23 -12.41 -2.91
C GLY A 412 -27.50 -13.56 -3.59
N LEU A 413 -27.07 -13.36 -4.84
CA LEU A 413 -26.26 -14.32 -5.60
C LEU A 413 -24.91 -14.59 -4.91
N LEU A 414 -24.20 -13.56 -4.43
CA LEU A 414 -22.95 -13.74 -3.68
C LEU A 414 -23.21 -14.48 -2.37
N LEU A 415 -24.23 -14.06 -1.62
CA LEU A 415 -24.55 -14.67 -0.33
C LEU A 415 -24.90 -16.16 -0.51
N LEU A 416 -25.73 -16.49 -1.50
CA LEU A 416 -26.06 -17.87 -1.85
C LEU A 416 -24.82 -18.66 -2.27
N TYR A 417 -23.96 -18.10 -3.13
CA TYR A 417 -22.68 -18.71 -3.52
C TYR A 417 -21.80 -19.05 -2.32
N LYS A 418 -21.70 -18.14 -1.34
CA LYS A 418 -20.93 -18.37 -0.10
C LYS A 418 -21.60 -19.38 0.84
N VAL A 419 -22.93 -19.43 0.90
CA VAL A 419 -23.67 -20.44 1.68
C VAL A 419 -23.47 -21.83 1.09
N ILE A 420 -23.64 -22.00 -0.23
CA ILE A 420 -23.46 -23.29 -0.93
C ILE A 420 -22.05 -23.85 -0.68
N ARG A 421 -21.04 -22.99 -0.69
CA ARG A 421 -19.63 -23.38 -0.45
C ARG A 421 -19.27 -23.51 1.03
N ARG A 422 -20.22 -23.35 1.96
CA ARG A 422 -19.99 -23.33 3.41
C ARG A 422 -18.91 -22.32 3.85
N ASP A 423 -18.79 -21.20 3.13
CA ASP A 423 -17.77 -20.14 3.32
C ASP A 423 -18.41 -18.78 3.69
N PHE A 424 -19.59 -18.83 4.32
CA PHE A 424 -20.37 -17.64 4.63
C PHE A 424 -19.73 -16.76 5.71
N ARG A 425 -19.29 -17.37 6.82
CA ARG A 425 -18.70 -16.65 7.96
C ARG A 425 -17.41 -15.93 7.54
N TYR A 426 -17.29 -14.68 7.99
CA TYR A 426 -16.12 -13.86 7.70
C TYR A 426 -14.89 -14.40 8.44
N GLY A 427 -13.75 -14.48 7.73
CA GLY A 427 -12.56 -15.19 8.22
C GLY A 427 -11.79 -14.46 9.30
N ALA A 428 -11.70 -13.13 9.20
CA ALA A 428 -10.84 -12.32 10.05
C ALA A 428 -11.47 -11.93 11.41
N MET A 429 -12.71 -12.34 11.69
CA MET A 429 -13.37 -12.05 12.97
C MET A 429 -13.98 -13.32 13.57
N PRO A 430 -13.42 -13.84 14.67
CA PRO A 430 -13.92 -15.03 15.36
C PRO A 430 -15.14 -14.70 16.23
N VAL A 431 -16.17 -14.09 15.65
CA VAL A 431 -17.45 -13.83 16.34
C VAL A 431 -18.33 -15.08 16.20
N ARG A 432 -18.77 -15.63 17.34
CA ARG A 432 -19.64 -16.82 17.40
C ARG A 432 -21.12 -16.41 17.44
N GLY A 433 -21.99 -17.36 17.07
CA GLY A 433 -23.45 -17.20 17.14
C GLY A 433 -24.06 -16.29 16.07
N MET A 434 -25.28 -15.81 16.32
CA MET A 434 -26.05 -14.97 15.39
C MET A 434 -25.35 -13.65 15.05
N LEU A 435 -24.62 -13.06 16.02
CA LEU A 435 -23.85 -11.84 15.78
C LEU A 435 -22.77 -12.06 14.71
N GLY A 436 -22.13 -13.22 14.67
CA GLY A 436 -21.14 -13.56 13.64
C GLY A 436 -21.75 -13.67 12.24
N LEU A 437 -23.00 -14.12 12.12
CA LEU A 437 -23.73 -14.15 10.86
C LEU A 437 -24.09 -12.74 10.40
N PHE A 438 -24.57 -11.89 11.31
CA PHE A 438 -24.86 -10.48 11.01
C PHE A 438 -23.61 -9.74 10.53
N VAL A 439 -22.49 -9.87 11.25
CA VAL A 439 -21.21 -9.29 10.84
C VAL A 439 -20.80 -9.81 9.47
N ALA A 440 -20.95 -11.10 9.19
CA ALA A 440 -20.65 -11.65 7.88
C ALA A 440 -21.49 -10.98 6.78
N VAL A 441 -22.80 -10.80 6.96
CA VAL A 441 -23.65 -10.11 5.98
C VAL A 441 -23.15 -8.69 5.71
N VAL A 442 -22.86 -7.91 6.75
CA VAL A 442 -22.41 -6.51 6.62
C VAL A 442 -21.08 -6.42 5.85
N PHE A 443 -20.08 -7.22 6.23
CA PHE A 443 -18.78 -7.21 5.55
C PHE A 443 -18.87 -7.75 4.11
N ARG A 444 -19.71 -8.77 3.86
CA ARG A 444 -19.95 -9.31 2.52
C ARG A 444 -20.65 -8.29 1.62
N PHE A 445 -21.64 -7.58 2.16
CA PHE A 445 -22.31 -6.47 1.47
C PHE A 445 -21.29 -5.40 1.07
N GLY A 446 -20.51 -4.90 2.03
CA GLY A 446 -19.50 -3.87 1.74
C GLY A 446 -18.46 -4.32 0.72
N ALA A 447 -17.89 -5.51 0.89
CA ALA A 447 -16.89 -6.05 -0.03
C ALA A 447 -17.46 -6.27 -1.44
N LYS A 448 -18.71 -6.77 -1.55
CA LYS A 448 -19.40 -6.98 -2.82
C LYS A 448 -19.63 -5.66 -3.54
N THR A 449 -20.29 -4.70 -2.88
CA THR A 449 -20.61 -3.41 -3.48
C THR A 449 -19.35 -2.67 -3.91
N VAL A 450 -18.31 -2.63 -3.07
CA VAL A 450 -17.04 -2.00 -3.45
C VAL A 450 -16.40 -2.74 -4.63
N ALA A 451 -16.35 -4.08 -4.63
CA ALA A 451 -15.78 -4.83 -5.75
C ALA A 451 -16.56 -4.65 -7.06
N ASP A 452 -17.89 -4.62 -6.99
CA ASP A 452 -18.76 -4.46 -8.14
C ASP A 452 -18.55 -3.13 -8.85
N PHE A 453 -18.44 -2.05 -8.09
CA PHE A 453 -18.35 -0.71 -8.65
C PHE A 453 -16.90 -0.27 -8.87
N SER A 454 -15.95 -0.61 -7.99
CA SER A 454 -14.59 -0.07 -8.08
C SER A 454 -13.54 -1.06 -8.60
N ALA A 455 -13.92 -2.29 -8.94
CA ALA A 455 -13.03 -3.37 -9.35
C ALA A 455 -11.84 -3.57 -8.38
N VAL A 456 -12.04 -3.34 -7.08
CA VAL A 456 -10.95 -3.40 -6.10
C VAL A 456 -10.33 -4.79 -6.12
N LEU A 457 -9.08 -4.88 -6.58
CA LEU A 457 -8.43 -6.17 -6.79
C LEU A 457 -8.24 -6.96 -5.50
N GLN A 458 -8.18 -6.28 -4.36
CA GLN A 458 -8.09 -6.91 -3.05
C GLN A 458 -9.29 -7.84 -2.77
N ALA A 459 -10.47 -7.56 -3.33
CA ALA A 459 -11.67 -8.37 -3.14
C ALA A 459 -11.60 -9.76 -3.79
N ARG A 460 -10.61 -10.01 -4.66
CA ARG A 460 -10.34 -11.35 -5.22
C ARG A 460 -9.78 -12.34 -4.19
N HIS A 461 -9.39 -11.86 -3.01
CA HIS A 461 -8.90 -12.72 -1.93
C HIS A 461 -9.97 -13.77 -1.56
N PRO A 462 -9.62 -15.04 -1.31
CA PRO A 462 -10.60 -16.09 -0.98
C PRO A 462 -11.49 -15.76 0.23
N TYR A 463 -10.95 -15.02 1.20
CA TYR A 463 -11.74 -14.52 2.34
C TYR A 463 -12.80 -13.48 1.97
N GLU A 464 -12.66 -12.79 0.85
CA GLU A 464 -13.63 -11.83 0.30
C GLU A 464 -14.52 -12.54 -0.73
N LEU A 465 -14.58 -12.09 -1.99
CA LEU A 465 -15.39 -12.70 -3.03
C LEU A 465 -14.75 -14.01 -3.53
N GLY A 466 -13.42 -14.07 -3.55
CA GLY A 466 -12.64 -15.11 -4.19
C GLY A 466 -12.45 -14.87 -5.69
N GLY A 467 -11.41 -15.47 -6.28
CA GLY A 467 -11.00 -15.19 -7.66
C GLY A 467 -12.11 -15.41 -8.68
N SER A 468 -12.69 -16.62 -8.72
CA SER A 468 -13.76 -16.96 -9.67
C SER A 468 -14.98 -16.01 -9.62
N TYR A 469 -15.47 -15.66 -8.42
CA TYR A 469 -16.61 -14.75 -8.27
C TYR A 469 -16.23 -13.30 -8.61
N PHE A 470 -15.00 -12.88 -8.29
CA PHE A 470 -14.47 -11.58 -8.70
C PHE A 470 -14.40 -11.45 -10.22
N ALA A 471 -13.92 -12.49 -10.93
CA ALA A 471 -13.94 -12.51 -12.39
C ALA A 471 -15.38 -12.47 -12.95
N PHE A 472 -16.31 -13.24 -12.36
CA PHE A 472 -17.72 -13.19 -12.72
C PHE A 472 -18.29 -11.76 -12.57
N THR A 473 -17.95 -11.07 -11.49
CA THR A 473 -18.39 -9.69 -11.24
C THR A 473 -17.91 -8.74 -12.34
N LEU A 474 -16.62 -8.80 -12.69
CA LEU A 474 -16.05 -7.98 -13.78
C LEU A 474 -16.73 -8.27 -15.12
N LEU A 475 -16.95 -9.55 -15.44
CA LEU A 475 -17.53 -9.98 -16.72
C LEU A 475 -19.06 -9.77 -16.81
N SER A 476 -19.77 -9.79 -15.68
CA SER A 476 -21.21 -9.53 -15.63
C SER A 476 -21.56 -8.07 -15.90
N THR A 477 -20.60 -7.16 -15.66
CA THR A 477 -20.82 -5.72 -15.75
C THR A 477 -21.21 -5.27 -17.16
N PRO A 478 -20.47 -5.63 -18.22
CA PRO A 478 -20.89 -5.37 -19.60
C PRO A 478 -22.30 -5.86 -19.91
N ALA A 479 -22.65 -7.10 -19.51
CA ALA A 479 -23.96 -7.67 -19.78
C ALA A 479 -25.10 -6.87 -19.13
N VAL A 480 -24.90 -6.44 -17.88
CA VAL A 480 -25.86 -5.59 -17.17
C VAL A 480 -25.98 -4.21 -17.83
N CYS A 481 -24.87 -3.63 -18.29
CA CYS A 481 -24.91 -2.34 -18.98
C CYS A 481 -25.75 -2.41 -20.26
N PHE A 482 -25.52 -3.41 -21.11
CA PHE A 482 -26.31 -3.60 -22.33
C PHE A 482 -27.79 -3.88 -22.04
N TYR A 483 -28.09 -4.69 -21.03
CA TYR A 483 -29.47 -5.00 -20.64
C TYR A 483 -30.23 -3.77 -20.14
N PHE A 484 -29.63 -2.96 -19.26
CA PHE A 484 -30.28 -1.74 -18.79
C PHE A 484 -30.31 -0.63 -19.85
N GLY A 485 -29.31 -0.58 -20.74
CA GLY A 485 -29.35 0.26 -21.92
C GLY A 485 -30.54 -0.06 -22.83
N SER A 486 -30.79 -1.34 -23.11
CA SER A 486 -31.94 -1.75 -23.92
C SER A 486 -33.27 -1.46 -23.22
N LYS A 487 -33.36 -1.70 -21.91
CA LYS A 487 -34.57 -1.40 -21.12
C LYS A 487 -34.88 0.09 -21.06
N TYR A 488 -33.86 0.92 -20.95
CA TYR A 488 -34.01 2.37 -21.02
C TYR A 488 -34.55 2.81 -22.38
N LEU A 489 -34.05 2.27 -23.49
CA LEU A 489 -34.54 2.61 -24.83
C LEU A 489 -36.00 2.20 -25.02
N GLU A 490 -36.37 0.98 -24.59
CA GLU A 490 -37.77 0.52 -24.57
C GLU A 490 -38.65 1.46 -23.72
N TYR A 491 -38.15 1.91 -22.58
CA TYR A 491 -38.87 2.82 -21.68
C TYR A 491 -39.09 4.20 -22.31
N VAL A 492 -38.07 4.79 -22.92
CA VAL A 492 -38.15 6.11 -23.57
C VAL A 492 -39.17 6.13 -24.71
N GLU A 493 -39.24 5.05 -25.50
CA GLU A 493 -40.20 4.93 -26.59
C GLU A 493 -41.64 4.67 -26.10
N SER A 494 -41.81 4.19 -24.87
CA SER A 494 -43.12 3.92 -24.28
C SER A 494 -43.92 5.19 -23.96
N ASP A 495 -45.24 5.07 -23.85
CA ASP A 495 -46.12 6.18 -23.45
C ASP A 495 -45.75 6.76 -22.08
N ALA A 496 -45.29 5.92 -21.14
CA ALA A 496 -44.85 6.34 -19.82
C ALA A 496 -43.55 7.17 -19.88
N GLY A 497 -42.60 6.79 -20.72
CA GLY A 497 -41.36 7.54 -20.95
C GLY A 497 -41.64 8.91 -21.57
N ARG A 498 -42.50 8.94 -22.60
CA ARG A 498 -42.94 10.19 -23.24
C ARG A 498 -43.67 11.14 -22.29
N ALA A 499 -44.46 10.60 -21.36
CA ALA A 499 -45.17 11.41 -20.36
C ALA A 499 -44.24 12.00 -19.28
N ARG A 500 -43.07 11.41 -19.03
CA ARG A 500 -42.13 11.85 -17.98
C ARG A 500 -41.33 13.11 -18.35
N ASN A 501 -41.44 13.61 -19.59
CA ASN A 501 -40.77 14.82 -20.09
C ASN A 501 -39.27 14.90 -19.71
N LEU A 502 -38.53 13.83 -20.00
CA LEU A 502 -37.08 13.80 -19.79
C LEU A 502 -36.39 14.90 -20.62
N THR A 503 -35.60 15.76 -19.98
CA THR A 503 -34.87 16.86 -20.63
C THR A 503 -33.76 16.35 -21.54
N MET A 504 -33.18 15.18 -21.22
CA MET A 504 -32.19 14.49 -22.03
C MET A 504 -32.78 13.16 -22.47
N VAL A 505 -32.92 12.97 -23.78
CA VAL A 505 -33.27 11.69 -24.37
C VAL A 505 -32.06 11.22 -25.17
N LEU A 506 -31.39 10.19 -24.66
CA LEU A 506 -30.31 9.52 -25.38
C LEU A 506 -30.87 8.62 -26.47
N ASP A 507 -30.42 8.82 -27.70
CA ASP A 507 -30.74 7.94 -28.82
C ASP A 507 -30.01 6.59 -28.71
N SER A 508 -30.49 5.59 -29.44
CA SER A 508 -29.91 4.24 -29.45
C SER A 508 -28.41 4.22 -29.78
N GLU A 509 -27.98 5.04 -30.75
CA GLU A 509 -26.56 5.18 -31.11
C GLU A 509 -25.73 5.75 -29.96
N GLN A 510 -26.27 6.71 -29.22
CA GLN A 510 -25.58 7.33 -28.08
C GLN A 510 -25.48 6.36 -26.90
N VAL A 511 -26.57 5.66 -26.57
CA VAL A 511 -26.60 4.67 -25.48
C VAL A 511 -25.62 3.53 -25.76
N TYR A 512 -25.74 2.87 -26.91
CA TYR A 512 -24.88 1.74 -27.25
C TYR A 512 -23.44 2.16 -27.58
N GLY A 513 -23.23 3.36 -28.14
CA GLY A 513 -21.90 3.93 -28.35
C GLY A 513 -21.17 4.19 -27.04
N LEU A 514 -21.84 4.79 -26.06
CA LEU A 514 -21.28 5.05 -24.73
C LEU A 514 -20.97 3.73 -23.99
N ILE A 515 -21.93 2.81 -23.94
CA ILE A 515 -21.75 1.49 -23.30
C ILE A 515 -20.63 0.70 -23.99
N GLY A 516 -20.64 0.65 -25.32
CA GLY A 516 -19.63 -0.04 -26.11
C GLY A 516 -18.23 0.54 -25.90
N GLY A 517 -18.10 1.87 -25.84
CA GLY A 517 -16.84 2.55 -25.54
C GLY A 517 -16.31 2.21 -24.16
N LEU A 518 -17.16 2.29 -23.12
CA LEU A 518 -16.79 1.96 -21.75
C LEU A 518 -16.37 0.49 -21.60
N VAL A 519 -17.16 -0.44 -22.15
CA VAL A 519 -16.86 -1.88 -22.14
C VAL A 519 -15.58 -2.19 -22.91
N GLY A 520 -15.37 -1.54 -24.06
CA GLY A 520 -14.15 -1.68 -24.85
C GLY A 520 -12.90 -1.21 -24.08
N LEU A 521 -12.98 -0.07 -23.41
CA LEU A 521 -11.90 0.45 -22.56
C LEU A 521 -11.64 -0.45 -21.34
N GLN A 522 -12.70 -0.97 -20.71
CA GLN A 522 -12.59 -1.94 -19.62
C GLN A 522 -11.89 -3.23 -20.08
N ALA A 523 -12.29 -3.80 -21.22
CA ALA A 523 -11.68 -5.00 -21.78
C ALA A 523 -10.21 -4.77 -22.15
N LEU A 524 -9.91 -3.64 -22.82
CA LEU A 524 -8.54 -3.28 -23.20
C LEU A 524 -7.64 -3.12 -21.96
N THR A 525 -8.11 -2.40 -20.94
CA THR A 525 -7.35 -2.20 -19.70
C THR A 525 -7.15 -3.50 -18.94
N LEU A 526 -8.15 -4.38 -18.87
CA LEU A 526 -8.02 -5.71 -18.27
C LEU A 526 -6.97 -6.57 -19.01
N ILE A 527 -7.00 -6.58 -20.34
CA ILE A 527 -6.02 -7.33 -21.16
C ILE A 527 -4.60 -6.78 -20.93
N CYS A 528 -4.42 -5.46 -20.96
CA CYS A 528 -3.12 -4.84 -20.69
C CYS A 528 -2.66 -5.10 -19.25
N PHE A 529 -3.57 -5.08 -18.29
CA PHE A 529 -3.30 -5.39 -16.89
C PHE A 529 -2.81 -6.82 -16.72
N LEU A 530 -3.54 -7.81 -17.25
CA LEU A 530 -3.17 -9.23 -17.15
C LEU A 530 -1.82 -9.54 -17.84
N ARG A 531 -1.45 -8.77 -18.87
CA ARG A 531 -0.12 -8.86 -19.50
C ARG A 531 0.99 -8.15 -18.73
N SER A 532 0.64 -7.12 -17.93
CA SER A 532 1.61 -6.34 -17.16
C SER A 532 1.99 -7.00 -15.84
N ILE A 533 1.14 -7.85 -15.26
CA ILE A 533 1.40 -8.48 -13.96
C ILE A 533 2.36 -9.67 -14.08
N GLU A 534 2.96 -10.04 -12.96
CA GLU A 534 3.76 -11.25 -12.84
C GLU A 534 2.89 -12.49 -13.15
N SER A 535 3.25 -13.23 -14.20
CA SER A 535 2.41 -14.27 -14.80
C SER A 535 2.01 -15.40 -13.83
N GLY A 536 2.85 -15.66 -12.81
CA GLY A 536 2.59 -16.63 -11.75
C GLY A 536 1.34 -16.33 -10.91
N TYR A 537 0.92 -15.05 -10.83
CA TYR A 537 -0.22 -14.62 -10.01
C TYR A 537 -1.52 -14.48 -10.79
N SER A 538 -1.49 -14.60 -12.11
CA SER A 538 -2.68 -14.53 -12.97
C SER A 538 -3.77 -15.53 -12.53
N LYS A 539 -3.35 -16.73 -12.09
CA LYS A 539 -4.25 -17.78 -11.57
C LYS A 539 -5.10 -17.34 -10.37
N THR A 540 -4.65 -16.34 -9.61
CA THR A 540 -5.40 -15.83 -8.45
C THR A 540 -6.71 -15.15 -8.86
N PHE A 541 -6.82 -14.65 -10.09
CA PHE A 541 -7.99 -13.95 -10.60
C PHE A 541 -9.14 -14.86 -11.01
N TRP A 542 -8.88 -16.15 -11.23
CA TRP A 542 -9.89 -17.14 -11.61
C TRP A 542 -9.88 -18.39 -10.73
N SER A 543 -9.15 -18.34 -9.60
CA SER A 543 -9.08 -19.46 -8.67
C SER A 543 -10.47 -19.77 -8.09
N PRO A 544 -10.90 -21.05 -8.11
CA PRO A 544 -12.13 -21.49 -7.46
C PRO A 544 -11.95 -21.74 -5.96
N MET A 545 -10.77 -21.49 -5.39
CA MET A 545 -10.46 -21.74 -3.99
C MET A 545 -11.41 -20.99 -3.05
N SER A 546 -12.00 -21.71 -2.09
CA SER A 546 -12.83 -21.14 -1.03
C SER A 546 -11.99 -20.52 0.09
N GLY A 547 -12.60 -19.64 0.91
CA GLY A 547 -11.93 -19.10 2.08
C GLY A 547 -11.51 -20.17 3.09
N ASN A 548 -12.29 -21.25 3.23
CA ASN A 548 -11.96 -22.36 4.13
C ASN A 548 -10.75 -23.14 3.62
N GLU A 549 -10.73 -23.51 2.34
CA GLU A 549 -9.58 -24.18 1.71
C GLU A 549 -8.33 -23.30 1.77
N HIS A 550 -8.48 -21.99 1.58
CA HIS A 550 -7.37 -21.05 1.72
C HIS A 550 -6.78 -21.07 3.12
N CYS A 551 -7.63 -21.01 4.16
CA CYS A 551 -7.20 -21.08 5.56
C CYS A 551 -6.43 -22.36 5.87
N ILE A 552 -6.95 -23.52 5.46
CA ILE A 552 -6.30 -24.82 5.62
C ILE A 552 -4.98 -24.88 4.83
N SER A 553 -4.99 -24.45 3.57
CA SER A 553 -3.79 -24.47 2.73
C SER A 553 -2.66 -23.61 3.30
N ARG A 554 -3.00 -22.50 3.96
CA ARG A 554 -2.03 -21.61 4.59
C ARG A 554 -1.33 -22.34 5.75
N TYR A 555 -2.07 -23.08 6.55
CA TYR A 555 -1.51 -23.89 7.64
C TYR A 555 -0.65 -25.04 7.11
N THR A 556 -1.16 -25.82 6.14
CA THR A 556 -0.45 -27.01 5.64
C THR A 556 0.80 -26.68 4.82
N ASN A 557 0.82 -25.55 4.09
CA ASN A 557 1.95 -25.19 3.22
C ASN A 557 2.98 -24.25 3.87
N ASN A 558 2.76 -23.82 5.12
CA ASN A 558 3.72 -22.95 5.80
C ASN A 558 4.58 -23.77 6.77
N ASP A 559 5.88 -23.53 6.74
CA ASP A 559 6.85 -24.19 7.60
C ASP A 559 7.22 -23.34 8.81
N ASP A 560 6.90 -22.04 8.78
CA ASP A 560 7.17 -21.11 9.88
C ASP A 560 6.10 -21.22 10.97
N ASP A 561 6.55 -21.44 12.21
CA ASP A 561 5.69 -21.64 13.38
C ASP A 561 4.84 -20.40 13.70
N GLU A 562 5.40 -19.19 13.56
CA GLU A 562 4.69 -17.93 13.81
C GLU A 562 3.50 -17.81 12.86
N ASP A 563 3.74 -18.03 11.56
CA ASP A 563 2.69 -17.97 10.54
C ASP A 563 1.66 -19.10 10.65
N LYS A 564 2.06 -20.29 11.11
CA LYS A 564 1.12 -21.41 11.35
C LYS A 564 0.17 -21.09 12.49
N LEU A 565 0.67 -20.48 13.57
CA LEU A 565 -0.12 -20.11 14.74
C LEU A 565 -1.22 -19.09 14.42
N ASP A 566 -1.05 -18.27 13.37
CA ASP A 566 -2.08 -17.34 12.88
C ASP A 566 -3.41 -18.01 12.52
N ILE A 567 -3.46 -19.34 12.31
CA ILE A 567 -4.71 -20.08 12.11
C ILE A 567 -5.71 -19.87 13.26
N LEU A 568 -5.22 -19.74 14.51
CA LEU A 568 -6.05 -19.54 15.69
C LEU A 568 -6.73 -18.15 15.73
N THR A 569 -6.18 -17.18 15.00
CA THR A 569 -6.78 -15.84 14.88
C THR A 569 -7.99 -15.83 13.93
N HIS A 570 -8.13 -16.86 13.10
CA HIS A 570 -9.22 -17.00 12.15
C HIS A 570 -10.43 -17.72 12.78
N ASN A 571 -11.62 -17.46 12.22
CA ASN A 571 -12.84 -18.11 12.69
C ASN A 571 -12.72 -19.64 12.57
N LYS A 572 -12.89 -20.35 13.69
CA LYS A 572 -12.78 -21.83 13.82
C LYS A 572 -13.52 -22.60 12.72
N HIS A 573 -14.70 -22.12 12.30
CA HIS A 573 -15.49 -22.74 11.22
C HIS A 573 -14.72 -22.85 9.88
N LYS A 574 -13.69 -22.03 9.65
CA LYS A 574 -12.89 -22.10 8.41
C LYS A 574 -11.94 -23.29 8.35
N TRP A 575 -11.53 -23.80 9.50
CA TRP A 575 -10.51 -24.84 9.62
C TRP A 575 -10.96 -26.00 10.51
N GLU A 576 -12.25 -26.10 10.83
CA GLU A 576 -12.88 -27.17 11.62
C GLU A 576 -12.48 -28.59 11.15
N ARG A 577 -12.23 -28.75 9.84
CA ARG A 577 -11.80 -30.04 9.26
C ARG A 577 -10.44 -30.55 9.75
N ILE A 578 -9.56 -29.65 10.20
CA ILE A 578 -8.21 -29.95 10.71
C ILE A 578 -8.08 -29.57 12.18
N GLU A 579 -9.21 -29.48 12.91
CA GLU A 579 -9.21 -28.98 14.28
C GLU A 579 -8.29 -29.79 15.20
N GLU A 580 -8.44 -31.12 15.18
CA GLU A 580 -7.64 -32.00 16.05
C GLU A 580 -6.15 -31.85 15.76
N GLU A 581 -5.76 -31.84 14.48
CA GLU A 581 -4.37 -31.67 14.03
C GLU A 581 -3.77 -30.33 14.51
N VAL A 582 -4.52 -29.24 14.39
CA VAL A 582 -4.08 -27.91 14.85
C VAL A 582 -3.94 -27.89 16.37
N LEU A 583 -4.90 -28.46 17.09
CA LEU A 583 -4.86 -28.49 18.55
C LEU A 583 -3.71 -29.35 19.07
N ASP A 584 -3.47 -30.51 18.47
CA ASP A 584 -2.36 -31.39 18.86
C ASP A 584 -1.01 -30.70 18.63
N TRP A 585 -0.83 -30.10 17.44
CA TRP A 585 0.38 -29.34 17.12
C TRP A 585 0.63 -28.16 18.07
N VAL A 586 -0.40 -27.35 18.36
CA VAL A 586 -0.25 -26.21 19.30
C VAL A 586 0.18 -26.69 20.69
N ASN A 587 -0.41 -27.77 21.20
CA ASN A 587 -0.10 -28.26 22.54
C ASN A 587 1.26 -28.95 22.64
N GLU A 588 1.73 -29.54 21.54
CA GLU A 588 3.10 -30.06 21.43
C GLU A 588 4.14 -28.93 21.42
N LYS A 589 3.85 -27.81 20.75
CA LYS A 589 4.80 -26.70 20.55
C LYS A 589 4.87 -25.67 21.68
N ILE A 590 3.79 -25.47 22.45
CA ILE A 590 3.79 -24.50 23.56
C ILE A 590 4.95 -24.73 24.57
N PRO A 591 5.26 -25.95 25.02
CA PRO A 591 6.44 -26.23 25.84
C PRO A 591 7.74 -25.74 25.20
N GLU A 592 7.97 -26.10 23.92
CA GLU A 592 9.17 -25.73 23.18
C GLU A 592 9.32 -24.20 23.09
N TRP A 593 8.25 -23.48 22.72
CA TRP A 593 8.30 -22.01 22.63
C TRP A 593 8.50 -21.34 24.00
N ASN A 594 8.04 -21.95 25.09
CA ASN A 594 8.31 -21.45 26.43
C ASN A 594 9.76 -21.65 26.87
N GLU A 595 10.46 -22.65 26.35
CA GLU A 595 11.89 -22.87 26.59
C GLU A 595 12.76 -22.01 25.67
N GLU A 596 12.47 -22.01 24.37
CA GLU A 596 13.26 -21.29 23.36
C GLU A 596 13.05 -19.77 23.39
N GLN A 597 11.87 -19.31 23.83
CA GLN A 597 11.46 -17.90 23.86
C GLN A 597 11.80 -17.14 22.55
N PRO A 598 11.25 -17.58 21.39
CA PRO A 598 11.54 -16.92 20.12
C PRO A 598 11.06 -15.45 20.13
N GLU A 599 11.68 -14.58 19.31
CA GLU A 599 11.44 -13.13 19.33
C GLU A 599 9.95 -12.74 19.16
N TRP A 600 9.15 -13.58 18.50
CA TRP A 600 7.72 -13.37 18.29
C TRP A 600 6.84 -13.89 19.44
N TRP A 601 7.35 -14.68 20.39
CA TRP A 601 6.60 -15.28 21.51
C TRP A 601 6.39 -14.32 22.68
N ASP A 602 5.84 -13.15 22.38
CA ASP A 602 5.59 -12.08 23.35
C ASP A 602 4.27 -12.27 24.15
N ALA A 603 4.10 -11.47 25.20
CA ALA A 603 2.90 -11.48 26.03
C ALA A 603 1.61 -11.29 25.21
N ARG A 604 1.70 -10.54 24.11
CA ARG A 604 0.58 -10.25 23.22
C ARG A 604 0.17 -11.47 22.38
N ARG A 605 1.12 -12.21 21.81
CA ARG A 605 0.86 -13.46 21.10
C ARG A 605 0.26 -14.49 22.04
N LYS A 606 0.81 -14.60 23.26
CA LYS A 606 0.25 -15.47 24.31
C LYS A 606 -1.21 -15.12 24.59
N ALA A 607 -1.53 -13.84 24.81
CA ALA A 607 -2.91 -13.38 25.03
C ALA A 607 -3.89 -13.72 23.89
N ASN A 608 -3.42 -13.75 22.64
CA ASN A 608 -4.27 -14.02 21.48
C ASN A 608 -4.62 -15.51 21.29
N ILE A 609 -3.92 -16.43 21.92
CA ILE A 609 -4.24 -17.87 21.86
C ILE A 609 -5.52 -18.09 22.67
N PRO A 610 -6.60 -18.65 22.11
CA PRO A 610 -7.81 -18.88 22.90
C PRO A 610 -7.61 -19.97 23.95
N ASP A 611 -8.20 -19.81 25.14
CA ASP A 611 -8.04 -20.78 26.25
C ASP A 611 -8.50 -22.20 25.86
N TRP A 612 -9.54 -22.30 25.02
CA TRP A 612 -10.04 -23.58 24.53
C TRP A 612 -9.07 -24.32 23.59
N ALA A 613 -8.05 -23.64 23.06
CA ALA A 613 -7.05 -24.26 22.19
C ALA A 613 -5.95 -25.00 22.96
N VAL A 614 -5.86 -24.77 24.27
CA VAL A 614 -4.80 -25.32 25.13
C VAL A 614 -5.37 -26.47 25.95
N ARG A 615 -4.74 -27.64 25.84
CA ARG A 615 -5.09 -28.87 26.56
C ARG A 615 -4.25 -28.96 27.83
N GLY A 616 -4.88 -28.73 28.98
CA GLY A 616 -4.27 -28.91 30.29
C GLY A 616 -4.08 -27.61 31.06
N GLU A 617 -4.45 -27.64 32.34
CA GLU A 617 -4.47 -26.45 33.20
C GLU A 617 -3.06 -25.90 33.50
N VAL A 618 -2.05 -26.77 33.50
CA VAL A 618 -0.64 -26.41 33.73
C VAL A 618 -0.08 -25.62 32.54
N LEU A 619 -0.36 -26.08 31.33
CA LEU A 619 0.01 -25.38 30.10
C LEU A 619 -0.72 -24.04 30.00
N LEU A 620 -2.01 -23.98 30.31
CA LEU A 620 -2.76 -22.73 30.29
C LEU A 620 -2.17 -21.70 31.26
N LYS A 621 -1.77 -22.12 32.46
CA LYS A 621 -1.10 -21.24 33.45
C LYS A 621 0.27 -20.75 32.97
N SER A 622 1.01 -21.51 32.17
CA SER A 622 2.32 -21.09 31.67
C SER A 622 2.25 -19.94 30.66
N ILE A 623 1.14 -19.84 29.92
CA ILE A 623 0.89 -18.79 28.91
C ILE A 623 0.09 -17.59 29.46
N ARG A 624 -0.52 -17.72 30.64
CA ARG A 624 -1.36 -16.69 31.30
C ARG A 624 -0.69 -16.16 32.57
N SER A 625 0.53 -15.65 32.47
CA SER A 625 1.18 -14.95 33.59
C SER A 625 0.48 -13.60 33.88
N SER A 626 0.69 -13.05 35.07
CA SER A 626 0.05 -11.80 35.54
C SER A 626 0.28 -10.57 34.64
N GLU A 627 1.36 -10.55 33.86
CA GLU A 627 1.61 -9.49 32.86
C GLU A 627 0.67 -9.60 31.65
N VAL A 628 0.29 -10.82 31.25
CA VAL A 628 -0.58 -11.09 30.08
C VAL A 628 -2.03 -10.74 30.38
N GLU A 629 -2.50 -10.92 31.62
CA GLU A 629 -3.87 -10.57 32.04
C GLU A 629 -4.14 -9.06 32.06
N SER A 630 -3.08 -8.24 32.06
CA SER A 630 -3.19 -6.77 32.09
C SER A 630 -3.35 -6.10 30.71
N ILE A 631 -3.21 -6.88 29.62
CA ILE A 631 -3.26 -6.45 28.20
C ILE A 631 -4.62 -6.80 27.60
#